data_AF-A0A8S1VZQ1-F1
#
_entry.id   AF-A0A8S1VZQ1-F1
#
_cell.length_a   1.000
_cell.length_b   1.000
_cell.length_c   1.000
_cell.angle_alpha   90.00
_cell.angle_beta   90.00
_cell.angle_gamma   90.00
#
_symmetry.space_group_name_H-M   'P 1'
#
loop_
_entity.id
_entity.type
_entity.pdbx_description
1 polymer ?
#
loop_
_entity_poly.entity_id
_entity_poly.type
_entity_poly.pdbx_seq_one_letter_code
_entity_poly.pdbx_strand_id
1 'polypeptide(L)'
;MITNFKEFVNNSQPILDALRDLNIFDNNYEFQSQQQISIRLKSFFVNAQTKKQFLKSLFKIFERETQKEGNFQIKLKLLLLLHLILSSQVARAELSKILISKQINIQINNTTLGKVCQQYYFYLYKLASQTTFINEDVINGELLIYFTLSNQCILGISIQSQIEEVDSFSTNYLLANTVKFIYYDLQDIAIFIMKDVKSLIENQYDSKQNKLQILELYKECQVLQQKMLSFYRFNRNFSHFSQIMPPFSLVVEQRYLKDLQNNTTKVHSLTNLNKLNPQGVKYQPQTSKQRQMIKFEFAEQKQQPESPHFSFSN
;
A
#
# COMPACT_ATOMS: atom_id res chain seq x y z
N MET A 1 19.16 17.83 28.90
CA MET A 1 18.61 17.23 27.66
C MET A 1 19.47 17.58 26.43
N ILE A 2 20.74 17.15 26.36
CA ILE A 2 21.65 17.51 25.23
C ILE A 2 22.26 16.26 24.56
N THR A 3 22.15 15.08 25.18
CA THR A 3 22.75 13.81 24.72
C THR A 3 22.07 13.22 23.47
N ASN A 4 20.73 13.28 23.39
CA ASN A 4 19.98 12.65 22.28
C ASN A 4 20.18 13.32 20.91
N PHE A 5 20.50 14.63 20.88
CA PHE A 5 20.67 15.36 19.62
C PHE A 5 22.05 15.08 18.99
N LYS A 6 23.11 15.00 19.80
CA LYS A 6 24.47 14.68 19.33
C LYS A 6 24.59 13.23 18.85
N GLU A 7 23.97 12.27 19.54
CA GLU A 7 23.90 10.87 19.07
C GLU A 7 23.05 10.71 17.81
N PHE A 8 21.99 11.49 17.65
CA PHE A 8 21.19 11.50 16.43
C PHE A 8 21.99 12.01 15.23
N VAL A 9 22.72 13.11 15.38
CA VAL A 9 23.54 13.70 14.32
C VAL A 9 24.69 12.76 13.93
N ASN A 10 25.44 12.20 14.90
CA ASN A 10 26.56 11.32 14.61
C ASN A 10 26.16 10.01 13.90
N ASN A 11 25.01 9.42 14.24
CA ASN A 11 24.55 8.17 13.63
C ASN A 11 23.75 8.36 12.33
N SER A 12 23.32 9.60 12.02
CA SER A 12 22.50 9.88 10.83
C SER A 12 23.25 10.68 9.77
N GLN A 13 24.47 11.16 10.05
CA GLN A 13 25.24 11.99 9.12
C GLN A 13 25.44 11.34 7.74
N PRO A 14 25.85 10.06 7.62
CA PRO A 14 26.02 9.44 6.31
C PRO A 14 24.73 9.40 5.48
N ILE A 15 23.59 9.32 6.16
CA ILE A 15 22.27 9.27 5.54
C ILE A 15 21.84 10.67 5.12
N LEU A 16 22.06 11.68 5.96
CA LEU A 16 21.84 13.07 5.60
C LEU A 16 22.66 13.48 4.38
N ASP A 17 23.91 13.04 4.31
CA ASP A 17 24.78 13.30 3.15
C ASP A 17 24.24 12.60 1.90
N ALA A 18 23.81 11.33 2.01
CA ALA A 18 23.17 10.63 0.90
C ALA A 18 21.87 11.30 0.42
N LEU A 19 21.05 11.82 1.35
CA LEU A 19 19.82 12.54 1.00
C LEU A 19 20.11 13.91 0.37
N ARG A 20 21.19 14.59 0.79
CA ARG A 20 21.65 15.83 0.17
C ARG A 20 22.15 15.61 -1.25
N ASP A 21 22.94 14.56 -1.49
CA ASP A 21 23.40 14.21 -2.85
C ASP A 21 22.24 13.84 -3.78
N LEU A 22 21.11 13.41 -3.21
CA LEU A 22 19.87 13.15 -3.93
C LEU A 22 18.97 14.40 -4.06
N ASN A 23 19.46 15.58 -3.69
CA ASN A 23 18.75 16.86 -3.70
C ASN A 23 17.39 16.80 -2.96
N ILE A 24 17.28 15.97 -1.91
CA ILE A 24 16.02 15.77 -1.17
C ILE A 24 15.61 17.03 -0.41
N PHE A 25 16.59 17.79 0.09
CA PHE A 25 16.36 19.00 0.89
C PHE A 25 16.33 20.29 0.07
N ASP A 26 16.44 20.20 -1.26
CA ASP A 26 16.38 21.35 -2.13
C ASP A 26 14.92 21.74 -2.42
N ASN A 27 14.64 23.04 -2.41
CA ASN A 27 13.32 23.61 -2.73
C ASN A 27 13.12 23.78 -4.25
N ASN A 28 13.30 22.70 -4.99
CA ASN A 28 13.03 22.62 -6.43
C ASN A 28 12.07 21.47 -6.75
N TYR A 29 11.59 21.40 -8.00
CA TYR A 29 10.69 20.33 -8.47
C TYR A 29 11.44 19.12 -9.04
N GLU A 30 12.76 19.07 -8.91
CA GLU A 30 13.56 17.95 -9.41
C GLU A 30 13.51 16.77 -8.45
N PHE A 31 13.42 15.57 -9.00
CA PHE A 31 13.55 14.33 -8.25
C PHE A 31 14.47 13.37 -9.01
N GLN A 32 15.44 12.80 -8.30
CA GLN A 32 16.43 11.93 -8.91
C GLN A 32 15.79 10.66 -9.45
N SER A 33 16.36 10.11 -10.51
CA SER A 33 15.88 8.85 -11.10
C SER A 33 16.02 7.69 -10.11
N GLN A 34 15.17 6.67 -10.25
CA GLN A 34 15.23 5.46 -9.41
C GLN A 34 16.62 4.78 -9.47
N GLN A 35 17.30 4.82 -10.62
CA GLN A 35 18.64 4.28 -10.78
C GLN A 35 19.66 5.04 -9.94
N GLN A 36 19.66 6.38 -9.98
CA GLN A 36 20.56 7.21 -9.17
C GLN A 36 20.31 7.00 -7.67
N ILE A 37 19.04 6.96 -7.26
CA ILE A 37 18.66 6.67 -5.87
C ILE A 37 19.16 5.29 -5.45
N SER A 38 18.96 4.27 -6.29
CA SER A 38 19.42 2.90 -6.02
C SER A 38 20.93 2.85 -5.85
N ILE A 39 21.69 3.47 -6.76
CA ILE A 39 23.16 3.54 -6.67
C ILE A 39 23.58 4.22 -5.38
N ARG A 40 23.00 5.39 -5.06
CA ARG A 40 23.39 6.17 -3.88
C ARG A 40 23.11 5.43 -2.58
N LEU A 41 22.01 4.69 -2.52
CA LEU A 41 21.59 3.99 -1.30
C LEU A 41 22.13 2.57 -1.16
N LYS A 42 22.74 1.99 -2.21
CA LYS A 42 23.20 0.60 -2.25
C LYS A 42 24.03 0.18 -1.03
N SER A 43 24.93 1.04 -0.57
CA SER A 43 25.83 0.75 0.58
C SER A 43 25.07 0.53 1.89
N PHE A 44 23.88 1.12 2.05
CA PHE A 44 23.06 0.95 3.25
C PHE A 44 22.33 -0.40 3.29
N PHE A 45 22.30 -1.14 2.20
CA PHE A 45 21.58 -2.42 2.08
C PHE A 45 22.49 -3.64 2.01
N VAL A 46 23.80 -3.48 2.27
CA VAL A 46 24.80 -4.56 2.19
C VAL A 46 24.52 -5.70 3.18
N ASN A 47 24.00 -5.39 4.37
CA ASN A 47 23.63 -6.41 5.35
C ASN A 47 22.42 -5.96 6.19
N ALA A 48 21.87 -6.88 6.99
CA ALA A 48 20.68 -6.64 7.79
C ALA A 48 20.85 -5.54 8.86
N GLN A 49 22.05 -5.41 9.45
CA GLN A 49 22.32 -4.43 10.49
C GLN A 49 22.36 -3.01 9.92
N THR A 50 23.11 -2.80 8.84
CA THR A 50 23.21 -1.50 8.17
C THR A 50 21.87 -1.08 7.59
N LYS A 51 21.12 -2.02 7.00
CA LYS A 51 19.74 -1.79 6.52
C LYS A 51 18.83 -1.31 7.64
N LYS A 52 18.84 -2.00 8.79
CA LYS A 52 18.00 -1.64 9.95
C LYS A 52 18.35 -0.26 10.51
N GLN A 53 19.64 0.07 10.57
CA GLN A 53 20.09 1.40 11.01
C GLN A 53 19.67 2.49 10.02
N PHE A 54 19.86 2.25 8.72
CA PHE A 54 19.44 3.15 7.66
C PHE A 54 17.95 3.46 7.74
N LEU A 55 17.09 2.45 7.78
CA LEU A 55 15.64 2.65 7.82
C LEU A 55 15.19 3.40 9.07
N LYS A 56 15.78 3.10 10.24
CA LYS A 56 15.47 3.83 11.48
C LYS A 56 15.86 5.30 11.40
N SER A 57 17.05 5.61 10.88
CA SER A 57 17.54 6.98 10.78
C SER A 57 16.81 7.76 9.68
N LEU A 58 16.57 7.16 8.51
CA LEU A 58 15.72 7.72 7.45
C LEU A 58 14.34 8.09 8.00
N PHE A 59 13.73 7.20 8.78
CA PHE A 59 12.40 7.46 9.32
C PHE A 59 12.39 8.55 10.38
N LYS A 60 13.44 8.66 11.21
CA LYS A 60 13.60 9.80 12.14
C LYS A 60 13.76 11.12 11.39
N ILE A 61 14.48 11.13 10.27
CA ILE A 61 14.61 12.31 9.40
C ILE A 61 13.23 12.66 8.82
N PHE A 62 12.51 11.67 8.28
CA PHE A 62 11.15 11.85 7.79
C PHE A 62 10.21 12.43 8.85
N GLU A 63 10.21 11.87 10.06
CA GLU A 63 9.44 12.38 11.20
C GLU A 63 9.78 13.84 11.49
N ARG A 64 11.06 14.18 11.62
CA ARG A 64 11.51 15.55 11.87
C ARG A 64 11.04 16.52 10.79
N GLU A 65 11.23 16.18 9.51
CA GLU A 65 10.91 17.09 8.40
C GLU A 65 9.41 17.22 8.16
N THR A 66 8.63 16.16 8.42
CA THR A 66 7.17 16.20 8.30
C THR A 66 6.47 17.01 9.38
N GLN A 67 7.11 17.21 10.55
CA GLN A 67 6.60 18.07 11.62
C GLN A 67 6.87 19.57 11.39
N LYS A 68 7.80 19.94 10.50
CA LYS A 68 8.06 21.36 10.21
C LYS A 68 6.88 21.99 9.48
N GLU A 69 6.56 23.24 9.79
CA GLU A 69 5.57 23.99 9.02
C GLU A 69 6.11 24.31 7.61
N GLY A 70 5.26 24.20 6.58
CA GLY A 70 5.65 24.44 5.19
C GLY A 70 6.54 23.35 4.56
N ASN A 71 7.41 23.76 3.62
CA ASN A 71 8.36 22.92 2.89
C ASN A 71 7.77 21.66 2.24
N PHE A 72 6.60 21.79 1.61
CA PHE A 72 5.89 20.65 1.02
C PHE A 72 6.65 19.96 -0.12
N GLN A 73 7.54 20.66 -0.82
CA GLN A 73 8.44 20.04 -1.81
C GLN A 73 9.35 18.99 -1.14
N ILE A 74 10.02 19.35 -0.03
CA ILE A 74 10.87 18.42 0.73
C ILE A 74 10.05 17.25 1.26
N LYS A 75 8.85 17.52 1.81
CA LYS A 75 7.94 16.46 2.29
C LYS A 75 7.56 15.51 1.17
N LEU A 76 7.21 16.03 -0.01
CA LEU A 76 6.83 15.22 -1.15
C LEU A 76 8.03 14.40 -1.70
N LYS A 77 9.24 14.96 -1.74
CA LYS A 77 10.48 14.24 -2.09
C LYS A 77 10.76 13.09 -1.12
N LEU A 78 10.60 13.32 0.19
CA LEU A 78 10.75 12.28 1.19
C LEU A 78 9.67 11.20 1.05
N LEU A 79 8.42 11.56 0.77
CA LEU A 79 7.34 10.60 0.51
C LEU A 79 7.63 9.76 -0.74
N LEU A 80 8.10 10.36 -1.83
CA LEU A 80 8.55 9.64 -3.02
C LEU A 80 9.69 8.67 -2.72
N LEU A 81 10.65 9.09 -1.88
CA LEU A 81 11.72 8.21 -1.46
C LEU A 81 11.20 7.01 -0.63
N LEU A 82 10.25 7.24 0.27
CA LEU A 82 9.58 6.17 1.02
C LEU A 82 8.81 5.25 0.07
N HIS A 83 8.12 5.80 -0.93
CA HIS A 83 7.42 5.02 -1.94
C HIS A 83 8.39 4.10 -2.69
N LEU A 84 9.50 4.63 -3.20
CA LEU A 84 10.55 3.83 -3.86
C LEU A 84 11.06 2.67 -3.01
N ILE A 85 11.26 2.90 -1.71
CA ILE A 85 11.72 1.85 -0.79
C ILE A 85 10.60 0.83 -0.53
N LEU A 86 9.34 1.27 -0.39
CA LEU A 86 8.18 0.39 -0.28
C LEU A 86 7.98 -0.45 -1.54
N SER A 87 8.21 0.10 -2.74
CA SER A 87 8.10 -0.67 -3.98
C SER A 87 9.28 -1.65 -4.16
N SER A 88 10.38 -1.49 -3.42
CA SER A 88 11.54 -2.42 -3.49
C SER A 88 11.29 -3.75 -2.76
N GLN A 89 11.96 -4.83 -3.16
CA GLN A 89 11.93 -6.10 -2.39
C GLN A 89 12.88 -6.09 -1.18
N VAL A 90 13.86 -5.18 -1.14
CA VAL A 90 14.99 -5.24 -0.21
C VAL A 90 14.61 -4.81 1.21
N ALA A 91 13.72 -3.83 1.33
CA ALA A 91 13.44 -3.14 2.59
C ALA A 91 11.96 -2.87 2.86
N ARG A 92 11.07 -3.32 1.96
CA ARG A 92 9.63 -3.11 2.06
C ARG A 92 9.06 -3.62 3.39
N ALA A 93 9.35 -4.87 3.77
CA ALA A 93 8.78 -5.46 4.98
C ALA A 93 9.18 -4.69 6.25
N GLU A 94 10.45 -4.34 6.41
CA GLU A 94 10.93 -3.57 7.56
C GLU A 94 10.42 -2.14 7.57
N LEU A 95 10.37 -1.47 6.41
CA LEU A 95 9.82 -0.12 6.32
C LEU A 95 8.32 -0.11 6.63
N SER A 96 7.55 -1.09 6.14
CA SER A 96 6.13 -1.21 6.43
C SER A 96 5.87 -1.34 7.93
N LYS A 97 6.62 -2.18 8.64
CA LYS A 97 6.52 -2.31 10.10
C LYS A 97 6.80 -0.98 10.82
N ILE A 98 7.78 -0.21 10.36
CA ILE A 98 8.09 1.11 10.93
C ILE A 98 6.93 2.09 10.69
N LEU A 99 6.41 2.18 9.47
CA LEU A 99 5.30 3.08 9.12
C LEU A 99 4.05 2.80 9.95
N ILE A 100 3.67 1.53 10.07
CA ILE A 100 2.46 1.09 10.80
C ILE A 100 2.58 1.36 12.30
N SER A 101 3.77 1.10 12.87
CA SER A 101 4.00 1.29 14.31
C SER A 101 4.05 2.76 14.74
N LYS A 102 4.41 3.67 13.82
CA LYS A 102 4.67 5.08 14.15
C LYS A 102 3.50 6.02 13.90
N GLN A 103 2.68 5.77 12.87
CA GLN A 103 1.48 6.56 12.55
C GLN A 103 1.70 8.08 12.63
N ILE A 104 2.60 8.60 11.80
CA ILE A 104 2.95 10.03 11.84
C ILE A 104 1.79 10.86 11.31
N ASN A 105 1.47 11.96 11.98
CA ASN A 105 0.62 13.00 11.39
C ASN A 105 1.51 14.04 10.70
N ILE A 106 1.41 14.19 9.38
CA ILE A 106 2.19 15.20 8.66
C ILE A 106 1.61 16.57 8.97
N GLN A 107 2.45 17.50 9.45
CA GLN A 107 2.04 18.87 9.68
C GLN A 107 1.76 19.53 8.33
N ILE A 108 0.51 19.93 8.09
CA ILE A 108 0.11 20.61 6.86
C ILE A 108 -0.56 21.94 7.18
N ASN A 109 -0.47 22.87 6.23
CA ASN A 109 -1.39 24.01 6.16
C ASN A 109 -2.47 23.66 5.10
N ASN A 110 -3.59 24.39 5.07
CA ASN A 110 -4.72 24.10 4.18
C ASN A 110 -4.45 24.38 2.68
N THR A 111 -3.20 24.34 2.23
CA THR A 111 -2.82 24.45 0.82
C THR A 111 -3.10 23.14 0.07
N THR A 112 -3.32 23.24 -1.25
CA THR A 112 -3.52 22.06 -2.11
C THR A 112 -2.34 21.09 -2.04
N LEU A 113 -1.11 21.60 -2.12
CA LEU A 113 0.09 20.77 -2.03
C LEU A 113 0.26 20.12 -0.64
N GLY A 114 -0.18 20.79 0.43
CA GLY A 114 -0.28 20.22 1.77
C GLY A 114 -1.24 19.03 1.81
N LYS A 115 -2.45 19.18 1.25
CA LYS A 115 -3.44 18.09 1.14
C LYS A 115 -2.90 16.91 0.33
N VAL A 116 -2.21 17.16 -0.79
CA VAL A 116 -1.53 16.13 -1.59
C VAL A 116 -0.52 15.36 -0.74
N CYS A 117 0.33 16.03 0.03
CA CYS A 117 1.29 15.36 0.91
C CYS A 117 0.60 14.46 1.95
N GLN A 118 -0.50 14.92 2.55
CA GLN A 118 -1.25 14.15 3.53
C GLN A 118 -1.91 12.92 2.91
N GLN A 119 -2.61 13.08 1.78
CA GLN A 119 -3.24 11.95 1.10
C GLN A 119 -2.22 10.95 0.57
N TYR A 120 -1.10 11.43 0.05
CA TYR A 120 -0.06 10.55 -0.45
C TYR A 120 0.60 9.77 0.69
N TYR A 121 0.84 10.38 1.85
CA TYR A 121 1.28 9.63 3.03
C TYR A 121 0.26 8.58 3.48
N PHE A 122 -1.03 8.93 3.51
CA PHE A 122 -2.09 8.00 3.85
C PHE A 122 -2.13 6.81 2.87
N TYR A 123 -1.96 7.05 1.58
CA TYR A 123 -1.82 6.02 0.56
C TYR A 123 -0.62 5.09 0.83
N LEU A 124 0.56 5.64 1.13
CA LEU A 124 1.75 4.84 1.46
C LEU A 124 1.59 4.05 2.76
N TYR A 125 0.92 4.62 3.76
CA TYR A 125 0.57 3.91 4.99
C TYR A 125 -0.34 2.71 4.72
N LYS A 126 -1.36 2.88 3.85
CA LYS A 126 -2.24 1.77 3.45
C LYS A 126 -1.51 0.69 2.64
N LEU A 127 -0.63 1.10 1.72
CA LEU A 127 0.24 0.19 0.97
C LEU A 127 1.15 -0.64 1.90
N ALA A 128 1.76 0.02 2.88
CA ALA A 128 2.58 -0.63 3.91
C ALA A 128 1.77 -1.64 4.73
N SER A 129 0.57 -1.24 5.17
CA SER A 129 -0.35 -2.07 5.92
C SER A 129 -0.76 -3.33 5.16
N GLN A 130 -1.04 -3.21 3.86
CA GLN A 130 -1.36 -4.36 3.01
C GLN A 130 -0.19 -5.33 2.92
N THR A 131 1.03 -4.82 2.78
CA THR A 131 2.21 -5.69 2.75
C THR A 131 2.35 -6.54 4.02
N THR A 132 2.11 -5.96 5.21
CA THR A 132 2.16 -6.73 6.45
C THR A 132 0.97 -7.67 6.58
N PHE A 133 -0.24 -7.24 6.19
CA PHE A 133 -1.44 -8.08 6.25
C PHE A 133 -1.36 -9.29 5.32
N ILE A 134 -0.77 -9.16 4.13
CA ILE A 134 -0.55 -10.25 3.18
C ILE A 134 0.50 -11.23 3.70
N ASN A 135 1.58 -10.73 4.30
CA ASN A 135 2.70 -11.58 4.76
C ASN A 135 2.44 -12.30 6.09
N GLU A 136 1.42 -11.91 6.85
CA GLU A 136 1.12 -12.48 8.17
C GLU A 136 -0.04 -13.50 8.15
N ASP A 137 -0.51 -13.93 6.96
CA ASP A 137 -1.60 -14.91 6.78
C ASP A 137 -2.89 -14.57 7.59
N VAL A 138 -3.17 -13.28 7.81
CA VAL A 138 -4.23 -12.83 8.73
C VAL A 138 -5.61 -12.82 8.09
N ILE A 139 -5.73 -12.99 6.76
CA ILE A 139 -7.03 -12.92 6.08
C ILE A 139 -7.69 -14.30 6.07
N ASN A 140 -8.59 -14.51 7.04
CA ASN A 140 -9.71 -15.44 6.88
C ASN A 140 -10.65 -14.89 5.77
N GLY A 141 -10.41 -15.31 4.53
CA GLY A 141 -11.25 -14.99 3.37
C GLY A 141 -10.44 -14.59 2.13
N GLU A 142 -10.06 -15.57 1.32
CA GLU A 142 -9.27 -15.43 0.07
C GLU A 142 -9.77 -14.33 -0.88
N LEU A 143 -11.05 -13.93 -0.78
CA LEU A 143 -11.66 -12.91 -1.64
C LEU A 143 -11.57 -11.47 -1.10
N LEU A 144 -11.43 -11.28 0.22
CA LEU A 144 -11.40 -9.94 0.83
C LEU A 144 -10.13 -9.15 0.45
N ILE A 145 -9.05 -9.87 0.13
CA ILE A 145 -7.80 -9.26 -0.34
C ILE A 145 -8.04 -8.46 -1.63
N TYR A 146 -8.85 -8.96 -2.57
CA TYR A 146 -9.11 -8.30 -3.84
C TYR A 146 -9.88 -6.99 -3.66
N PHE A 147 -10.86 -6.94 -2.76
CA PHE A 147 -11.55 -5.70 -2.41
C PHE A 147 -10.62 -4.70 -1.72
N THR A 148 -9.74 -5.18 -0.83
CA THR A 148 -8.75 -4.34 -0.15
C THR A 148 -7.78 -3.71 -1.16
N LEU A 149 -7.30 -4.52 -2.11
CA LEU A 149 -6.42 -4.08 -3.19
C LEU A 149 -7.13 -3.14 -4.17
N SER A 150 -8.40 -3.39 -4.52
CA SER A 150 -9.19 -2.46 -5.34
C SER A 150 -9.35 -1.09 -4.65
N ASN A 151 -9.60 -1.10 -3.33
CA ASN A 151 -9.65 0.13 -2.53
C ASN A 151 -8.32 0.89 -2.52
N GLN A 152 -7.18 0.18 -2.49
CA GLN A 152 -5.86 0.82 -2.68
C GLN A 152 -5.81 1.57 -4.00
N CYS A 153 -6.33 0.95 -5.06
CA CYS A 153 -6.33 1.57 -6.36
C CYS A 153 -7.22 2.82 -6.41
N ILE A 154 -8.41 2.74 -5.83
CA ILE A 154 -9.33 3.87 -5.76
C ILE A 154 -8.70 5.04 -4.98
N LEU A 155 -7.99 4.76 -3.88
CA LEU A 155 -7.27 5.79 -3.12
C LEU A 155 -6.18 6.46 -3.99
N GLY A 156 -5.36 5.68 -4.69
CA GLY A 156 -4.33 6.22 -5.59
C GLY A 156 -4.91 7.09 -6.70
N ILE A 157 -6.02 6.65 -7.31
CA ILE A 157 -6.74 7.41 -8.34
C ILE A 157 -7.30 8.72 -7.76
N SER A 158 -7.77 8.73 -6.51
CA SER A 158 -8.32 9.94 -5.89
C SER A 158 -7.26 11.02 -5.59
N ILE A 159 -5.98 10.65 -5.45
CA ILE A 159 -4.90 11.62 -5.23
C ILE A 159 -4.69 12.47 -6.49
N GLN A 160 -4.89 11.89 -7.67
CA GLN A 160 -4.73 12.57 -8.96
C GLN A 160 -5.58 13.84 -9.04
N SER A 161 -6.86 13.79 -8.64
CA SER A 161 -7.73 14.98 -8.69
C SER A 161 -7.24 16.11 -7.79
N GLN A 162 -6.57 15.80 -6.67
CA GLN A 162 -5.98 16.83 -5.80
C GLN A 162 -4.69 17.39 -6.38
N ILE A 163 -3.93 16.57 -7.10
CA ILE A 163 -2.71 17.00 -7.79
C ILE A 163 -3.04 17.95 -8.94
N GLU A 164 -4.13 17.70 -9.66
CA GLU A 164 -4.64 18.55 -10.75
C GLU A 164 -4.98 19.97 -10.29
N GLU A 165 -5.41 20.13 -9.04
CA GLU A 165 -5.72 21.43 -8.42
C GLU A 165 -4.47 22.22 -8.00
N VAL A 166 -3.26 21.65 -8.11
CA VAL A 166 -2.03 22.35 -7.74
C VAL A 166 -1.60 23.26 -8.89
N ASP A 167 -1.50 24.57 -8.62
CA ASP A 167 -0.90 25.54 -9.52
C ASP A 167 0.47 25.03 -9.98
N SER A 168 0.72 24.99 -11.30
CA SER A 168 1.91 24.40 -11.95
C SER A 168 1.93 22.89 -12.16
N PHE A 169 0.86 22.13 -11.88
CA PHE A 169 0.83 20.68 -12.10
C PHE A 169 1.43 20.22 -13.44
N SER A 170 1.05 20.88 -14.54
CA SER A 170 1.50 20.54 -15.90
C SER A 170 3.02 20.64 -16.11
N THR A 171 3.70 21.47 -15.32
CA THR A 171 5.16 21.70 -15.39
C THR A 171 5.92 21.18 -14.17
N ASN A 172 5.22 20.64 -13.17
CA ASN A 172 5.81 20.22 -11.90
C ASN A 172 6.25 18.75 -11.96
N TYR A 173 7.53 18.53 -12.28
CA TYR A 173 8.12 17.19 -12.38
C TYR A 173 8.03 16.37 -11.08
N LEU A 174 7.93 17.01 -9.92
CA LEU A 174 7.79 16.30 -8.65
C LEU A 174 6.40 15.67 -8.52
N LEU A 175 5.35 16.42 -8.84
CA LEU A 175 3.97 15.91 -8.89
C LEU A 175 3.80 14.85 -9.98
N ALA A 176 4.42 15.08 -11.14
CA ALA A 176 4.47 14.09 -12.21
C ALA A 176 5.05 12.74 -11.74
N ASN A 177 6.18 12.77 -11.00
CA ASN A 177 6.76 11.56 -10.44
C ASN A 177 5.83 10.90 -9.42
N THR A 178 5.14 11.66 -8.57
CA THR A 178 4.14 11.10 -7.62
C THR A 178 3.05 10.33 -8.34
N VAL A 179 2.45 10.93 -9.36
CA VAL A 179 1.43 10.29 -10.20
C VAL A 179 1.98 9.08 -10.94
N LYS A 180 3.22 9.16 -11.45
CA LYS A 180 3.90 8.05 -12.13
C LYS A 180 4.05 6.83 -11.24
N PHE A 181 4.56 7.01 -10.02
CA PHE A 181 4.74 5.89 -9.09
C PHE A 181 3.40 5.32 -8.63
N ILE A 182 2.40 6.16 -8.35
CA ILE A 182 1.04 5.69 -8.08
C ILE A 182 0.57 4.84 -9.27
N TYR A 183 0.70 5.32 -10.51
CA TYR A 183 0.25 4.57 -11.67
C TYR A 183 0.86 3.17 -11.78
N TYR A 184 2.16 3.03 -11.52
CA TYR A 184 2.82 1.71 -11.54
C TYR A 184 2.27 0.76 -10.49
N ASP A 185 2.07 1.23 -9.26
CA ASP A 185 1.40 0.43 -8.23
C ASP A 185 -0.01 0.02 -8.68
N LEU A 186 -0.81 0.97 -9.18
CA LEU A 186 -2.17 0.73 -9.64
C LEU A 186 -2.22 -0.33 -10.75
N GLN A 187 -1.27 -0.28 -11.67
CA GLN A 187 -1.16 -1.22 -12.78
C GLN A 187 -0.82 -2.62 -12.28
N ASP A 188 0.18 -2.75 -11.41
CA ASP A 188 0.59 -4.04 -10.85
C ASP A 188 -0.55 -4.68 -10.04
N ILE A 189 -1.21 -3.89 -9.19
CA ILE A 189 -2.35 -4.35 -8.38
C ILE A 189 -3.54 -4.74 -9.28
N ALA A 190 -3.89 -3.92 -10.26
CA ALA A 190 -5.00 -4.21 -11.17
C ALA A 190 -4.76 -5.48 -11.99
N ILE A 191 -3.55 -5.68 -12.51
CA ILE A 191 -3.18 -6.90 -13.24
C ILE A 191 -3.32 -8.14 -12.34
N PHE A 192 -2.85 -8.05 -11.09
CA PHE A 192 -2.97 -9.14 -10.12
C PHE A 192 -4.44 -9.50 -9.88
N ILE A 193 -5.28 -8.53 -9.50
CA ILE A 193 -6.72 -8.75 -9.25
C ILE A 193 -7.39 -9.35 -10.50
N MET A 194 -7.17 -8.78 -11.68
CA MET A 194 -7.86 -9.21 -12.90
C MET A 194 -7.47 -10.64 -13.33
N LYS A 195 -6.19 -11.01 -13.21
CA LYS A 195 -5.73 -12.37 -13.55
C LYS A 195 -6.33 -13.41 -12.60
N ASP A 196 -6.31 -13.12 -11.31
CA ASP A 196 -6.82 -14.03 -10.29
C ASP A 196 -8.35 -14.16 -10.37
N VAL A 197 -9.08 -13.05 -10.49
CA VAL A 197 -10.54 -13.08 -10.64
C VAL A 197 -10.94 -13.80 -11.93
N LYS A 198 -10.20 -13.62 -13.04
CA LYS A 198 -10.42 -14.41 -14.26
C LYS A 198 -10.29 -15.91 -13.98
N SER A 199 -9.21 -16.32 -13.33
CA SER A 199 -8.97 -17.72 -12.95
C SER A 199 -10.09 -18.27 -12.07
N LEU A 200 -10.55 -17.50 -11.07
CA LEU A 200 -11.66 -17.88 -10.19
C LEU A 200 -12.98 -18.10 -10.95
N ILE A 201 -13.25 -17.27 -11.97
CA ILE A 201 -14.44 -17.39 -12.82
C ILE A 201 -14.33 -18.62 -13.74
N GLU A 202 -13.17 -18.82 -14.37
CA GLU A 202 -12.96 -19.89 -15.36
C GLU A 202 -12.90 -21.28 -14.72
N ASN A 203 -12.39 -21.39 -13.49
CA ASN A 203 -12.21 -22.66 -12.78
C ASN A 203 -13.41 -23.10 -11.91
N GLN A 204 -14.51 -22.32 -11.89
CA GLN A 204 -15.79 -22.61 -11.23
C GLN A 204 -15.70 -23.48 -9.95
N TYR A 205 -15.32 -22.90 -8.81
CA TYR A 205 -15.48 -23.59 -7.52
C TYR A 205 -16.99 -23.82 -7.26
N ASP A 206 -17.37 -25.09 -7.09
CA ASP A 206 -18.75 -25.59 -7.15
C ASP A 206 -19.66 -25.18 -5.95
N SER A 207 -19.18 -24.27 -5.10
CA SER A 207 -19.94 -23.78 -3.95
C SER A 207 -20.85 -22.61 -4.36
N LYS A 208 -22.17 -22.74 -4.13
CA LYS A 208 -23.15 -21.68 -4.42
C LYS A 208 -22.86 -20.36 -3.69
N GLN A 209 -22.27 -20.41 -2.48
CA GLN A 209 -21.92 -19.23 -1.69
C GLN A 209 -20.77 -18.42 -2.31
N ASN A 210 -19.81 -19.06 -3.00
CA ASN A 210 -18.69 -18.36 -3.63
C ASN A 210 -19.08 -17.67 -4.94
N LYS A 211 -20.10 -18.18 -5.67
CA LYS A 211 -20.50 -17.62 -6.97
C LYS A 211 -20.99 -16.16 -6.91
N LEU A 212 -21.73 -15.78 -5.87
CA LEU A 212 -22.18 -14.38 -5.69
C LEU A 212 -21.01 -13.44 -5.40
N GLN A 213 -20.07 -13.85 -4.54
CA GLN A 213 -18.89 -13.05 -4.21
C GLN A 213 -17.95 -12.90 -5.42
N ILE A 214 -17.78 -13.95 -6.21
CA ILE A 214 -17.02 -13.90 -7.48
C ILE A 214 -17.69 -12.93 -8.48
N LEU A 215 -19.03 -12.91 -8.55
CA LEU A 215 -19.75 -11.95 -9.39
C LEU A 215 -19.58 -10.49 -8.91
N GLU A 216 -19.55 -10.27 -7.60
CA GLU A 216 -19.25 -8.94 -7.03
C GLU A 216 -17.81 -8.51 -7.34
N LEU A 217 -16.83 -9.41 -7.21
CA LEU A 217 -15.45 -9.15 -7.60
C LEU A 217 -15.32 -8.83 -9.09
N TYR A 218 -16.06 -9.52 -9.95
CA TYR A 218 -16.08 -9.23 -11.38
C TYR A 218 -16.59 -7.81 -11.66
N LYS A 219 -17.68 -7.39 -11.01
CA LYS A 219 -18.20 -6.01 -11.13
C LYS A 219 -17.19 -4.99 -10.62
N GLU A 220 -16.53 -5.29 -9.50
CA GLU A 220 -15.48 -4.45 -8.94
C GLU A 220 -14.30 -4.29 -9.93
N CYS A 221 -13.90 -5.37 -10.59
CA CYS A 221 -12.87 -5.33 -11.64
C CYS A 221 -13.29 -4.44 -12.82
N GLN A 222 -14.56 -4.49 -13.24
CA GLN A 222 -15.07 -3.63 -14.32
C GLN A 222 -15.01 -2.14 -13.93
N VAL A 223 -15.43 -1.80 -12.71
CA VAL A 223 -15.34 -0.44 -12.18
C VAL A 223 -13.89 0.03 -12.11
N LEU A 224 -12.99 -0.81 -11.59
CA LEU A 224 -11.57 -0.51 -11.50
C LEU A 224 -10.96 -0.28 -12.89
N GLN A 225 -11.28 -1.12 -13.88
CA GLN A 225 -10.81 -0.98 -15.25
C GLN A 225 -11.25 0.35 -15.88
N GLN A 226 -12.51 0.77 -15.66
CA GLN A 226 -13.01 2.06 -16.14
C GLN A 226 -12.26 3.23 -15.50
N LYS A 227 -12.06 3.21 -14.18
CA LYS A 227 -11.33 4.26 -13.47
C LYS A 227 -9.86 4.33 -13.90
N MET A 228 -9.20 3.18 -14.06
CA MET A 228 -7.83 3.09 -14.59
C MET A 228 -7.72 3.64 -16.01
N LEU A 229 -8.70 3.37 -16.87
CA LEU A 229 -8.73 3.89 -18.24
C LEU A 229 -8.87 5.42 -18.25
N SER A 230 -9.73 5.98 -17.39
CA SER A 230 -9.87 7.42 -17.24
C SER A 230 -8.57 8.06 -16.73
N PHE A 231 -7.94 7.46 -15.71
CA PHE A 231 -6.65 7.90 -15.18
C PHE A 231 -5.56 7.91 -16.25
N TYR A 232 -5.46 6.82 -17.04
CA TYR A 232 -4.52 6.71 -18.15
C TYR A 232 -4.76 7.78 -19.24
N ARG A 233 -6.02 7.95 -19.66
CA ARG A 233 -6.41 8.92 -20.69
C ARG A 233 -6.12 10.37 -20.29
N PHE A 234 -6.24 10.67 -18.99
CA PHE A 234 -5.86 11.98 -18.46
C PHE A 234 -4.34 12.17 -18.56
N ASN A 235 -3.58 11.23 -18.00
CA ASN A 235 -2.14 11.37 -17.84
C ASN A 235 -1.36 11.30 -19.15
N ARG A 236 -1.82 10.55 -20.16
CA ARG A 236 -1.13 10.51 -21.47
C ARG A 236 -1.04 11.87 -22.19
N ASN A 237 -1.80 12.88 -21.74
CA ASN A 237 -1.77 14.21 -22.34
C ASN A 237 -0.56 15.04 -21.88
N PHE A 238 0.20 14.59 -20.87
CA PHE A 238 1.39 15.28 -20.40
C PHE A 238 2.65 14.62 -20.93
N SER A 239 3.62 15.44 -21.36
CA SER A 239 4.86 14.99 -22.00
C SER A 239 5.70 14.05 -21.12
N HIS A 240 5.67 14.26 -19.80
CA HIS A 240 6.37 13.42 -18.82
C HIS A 240 5.74 12.04 -18.59
N PHE A 241 4.58 11.75 -19.22
CA PHE A 241 3.88 10.46 -19.17
C PHE A 241 3.78 9.78 -20.55
N SER A 242 4.55 10.22 -21.55
CA SER A 242 4.46 9.74 -22.94
C SER A 242 4.71 8.23 -23.13
N GLN A 243 5.19 7.52 -22.11
CA GLN A 243 5.50 6.08 -22.13
C GLN A 243 4.66 5.25 -21.16
N ILE A 244 3.58 5.79 -20.60
CA ILE A 244 2.69 4.99 -19.75
C ILE A 244 1.94 3.96 -20.62
N MET A 245 1.96 2.68 -20.21
CA MET A 245 1.20 1.62 -20.91
C MET A 245 -0.29 1.73 -20.59
N PRO A 246 -1.21 1.44 -21.54
CA PRO A 246 -2.63 1.39 -21.24
C PRO A 246 -2.97 0.29 -20.22
N PRO A 247 -4.05 0.45 -19.44
CA PRO A 247 -4.43 -0.53 -18.44
C PRO A 247 -4.87 -1.85 -19.08
N PHE A 248 -4.68 -2.95 -18.33
CA PHE A 248 -5.10 -4.28 -18.75
C PHE A 248 -6.63 -4.37 -18.87
N SER A 249 -7.10 -5.16 -19.84
CA SER A 249 -8.53 -5.42 -20.03
C SER A 249 -8.89 -6.83 -19.60
N LEU A 250 -9.90 -6.94 -18.72
CA LEU A 250 -10.43 -8.23 -18.31
C LEU A 250 -11.38 -8.78 -19.38
N VAL A 251 -10.91 -9.73 -20.18
CA VAL A 251 -11.73 -10.46 -21.16
C VAL A 251 -12.11 -11.82 -20.57
N VAL A 252 -13.40 -11.99 -20.28
CA VAL A 252 -14.01 -13.24 -19.80
C VAL A 252 -15.09 -13.66 -20.80
N GLU A 253 -15.08 -14.93 -21.21
CA GLU A 253 -16.09 -15.42 -22.15
C GLU A 253 -17.50 -15.41 -21.53
N GLN A 254 -18.50 -15.05 -22.33
CA GLN A 254 -19.88 -14.89 -21.86
C GLN A 254 -20.46 -16.16 -21.21
N ARG A 255 -20.00 -17.36 -21.61
CA ARG A 255 -20.47 -18.63 -21.03
C ARG A 255 -20.23 -18.70 -19.52
N TYR A 256 -19.04 -18.31 -19.05
CA TYR A 256 -18.69 -18.35 -17.63
C TYR A 256 -19.51 -17.34 -16.82
N LEU A 257 -19.87 -16.21 -17.43
CA LEU A 257 -20.70 -15.18 -16.77
C LEU A 257 -22.16 -15.62 -16.63
N LYS A 258 -22.71 -16.33 -17.61
CA LYS A 258 -24.07 -16.87 -17.55
C LYS A 258 -24.22 -17.88 -16.40
N ASP A 259 -23.22 -18.72 -16.18
CA ASP A 259 -23.22 -19.70 -15.09
C ASP A 259 -23.20 -19.06 -13.70
N LEU A 260 -22.55 -17.90 -13.55
CA LEU A 260 -22.57 -17.11 -12.32
C LEU A 260 -23.92 -16.41 -12.10
N GLN A 261 -24.55 -15.92 -13.18
CA GLN A 261 -25.82 -15.18 -13.13
C GLN A 261 -27.05 -16.08 -12.90
N ASN A 262 -26.98 -17.35 -13.29
CA ASN A 262 -28.07 -18.32 -13.12
C ASN A 262 -28.32 -18.74 -11.66
N ASN A 263 -27.55 -18.21 -10.71
CA ASN A 263 -27.71 -18.45 -9.27
C ASN A 263 -28.66 -17.41 -8.64
N THR A 264 -29.90 -17.32 -9.13
CA THR A 264 -30.94 -16.52 -8.47
C THR A 264 -31.42 -17.26 -7.21
N THR A 265 -30.79 -16.98 -6.07
CA THR A 265 -31.49 -17.10 -4.79
C THR A 265 -32.57 -16.03 -4.80
N LYS A 266 -33.83 -16.41 -4.56
CA LYS A 266 -34.91 -15.43 -4.31
C LYS A 266 -34.43 -14.48 -3.21
N VAL A 267 -34.15 -13.23 -3.58
CA VAL A 267 -33.88 -12.17 -2.62
C VAL A 267 -35.17 -11.95 -1.85
N HIS A 268 -35.30 -12.57 -0.68
CA HIS A 268 -36.24 -12.07 0.30
C HIS A 268 -35.69 -10.70 0.73
N SER A 269 -36.47 -9.68 0.38
CA SER A 269 -36.26 -8.28 0.72
C SER A 269 -35.71 -8.08 2.14
N LEU A 270 -34.92 -7.01 2.29
CA LEU A 270 -34.31 -6.46 3.53
C LEU A 270 -35.26 -6.27 4.74
N THR A 271 -36.51 -6.72 4.68
CA THR A 271 -37.55 -6.57 5.69
C THR A 271 -37.44 -7.53 6.88
N ASN A 272 -36.61 -8.58 6.82
CA ASN A 272 -36.55 -9.61 7.88
C ASN A 272 -35.34 -9.53 8.83
N LEU A 273 -34.43 -8.56 8.69
CA LEU A 273 -33.37 -8.32 9.68
C LEU A 273 -33.88 -7.69 10.98
N ASN A 274 -35.11 -7.16 11.01
CA ASN A 274 -35.72 -6.55 12.20
C ASN A 274 -36.54 -7.50 13.07
N LYS A 275 -36.41 -8.83 12.90
CA LYS A 275 -37.16 -9.83 13.69
C LYS A 275 -36.28 -10.91 14.34
N LEU A 276 -35.08 -10.52 14.79
CA LEU A 276 -34.31 -11.31 15.75
C LEU A 276 -34.30 -10.58 17.10
N ASN A 277 -34.74 -11.30 18.13
CA ASN A 277 -35.12 -10.82 19.46
C ASN A 277 -34.09 -9.89 20.14
N PRO A 278 -34.55 -8.85 20.87
CA PRO A 278 -33.73 -8.10 21.80
C PRO A 278 -33.65 -8.86 23.13
N GLN A 279 -32.70 -9.78 23.27
CA GLN A 279 -32.24 -10.20 24.59
C GLN A 279 -30.96 -9.45 24.91
N GLY A 280 -31.08 -8.57 25.90
CA GLY A 280 -30.14 -7.49 26.16
C GLY A 280 -28.76 -7.97 26.57
N VAL A 281 -27.76 -7.58 25.78
CA VAL A 281 -26.40 -7.42 26.29
C VAL A 281 -26.26 -5.94 26.64
N LYS A 282 -26.35 -5.63 27.94
CA LYS A 282 -26.00 -4.31 28.46
C LYS A 282 -24.53 -4.04 28.12
N TYR A 283 -24.28 -3.19 27.14
CA TYR A 283 -22.96 -2.58 26.97
C TYR A 283 -22.77 -1.55 28.08
N GLN A 284 -21.99 -1.90 29.10
CA GLN A 284 -21.34 -0.87 29.92
C GLN A 284 -20.16 -0.31 29.13
N PRO A 285 -20.05 1.02 28.95
CA PRO A 285 -18.87 1.61 28.35
C PRO A 285 -17.71 1.49 29.34
N GLN A 286 -16.74 0.62 29.06
CA GLN A 286 -15.50 0.58 29.83
C GLN A 286 -14.61 1.76 29.41
N THR A 287 -14.35 2.60 30.40
CA THR A 287 -13.48 3.77 30.35
C THR A 287 -12.03 3.44 30.03
N SER A 288 -11.37 4.42 29.42
CA SER A 288 -9.92 4.56 29.26
C SER A 288 -9.10 4.20 30.50
N LYS A 289 -8.62 2.95 30.59
CA LYS A 289 -7.40 2.49 31.31
C LYS A 289 -7.33 0.95 31.25
N GLN A 290 -6.78 0.39 30.18
CA GLN A 290 -6.18 -0.96 30.19
C GLN A 290 -5.22 -1.10 29.00
N ARG A 291 -4.03 -0.50 29.13
CA ARG A 291 -2.83 -1.03 28.47
C ARG A 291 -2.47 -2.29 29.24
N GLN A 292 -2.82 -3.47 28.73
CA GLN A 292 -2.13 -4.69 29.10
C GLN A 292 -1.22 -5.09 27.95
N MET A 293 0.07 -5.14 28.27
CA MET A 293 1.09 -5.79 27.45
C MET A 293 0.65 -7.24 27.19
N ILE A 294 0.47 -7.60 25.93
CA ILE A 294 0.46 -9.01 25.54
C ILE A 294 1.89 -9.51 25.73
N LYS A 295 2.14 -10.23 26.83
CA LYS A 295 3.30 -11.12 26.95
C LYS A 295 2.98 -12.38 26.14
N PHE A 296 3.81 -12.67 25.14
CA PHE A 296 3.78 -13.98 24.48
C PHE A 296 4.65 -14.94 25.30
N GLU A 297 4.03 -15.95 25.90
CA GLU A 297 4.72 -17.16 26.36
C GLU A 297 4.79 -18.13 25.19
N PHE A 298 6.01 -18.54 24.83
CA PHE A 298 6.24 -19.56 23.82
C PHE A 298 6.10 -20.93 24.47
N ALA A 299 5.07 -21.69 24.08
CA ALA A 299 5.02 -23.11 24.34
C ALA A 299 5.85 -23.81 23.25
N GLU A 300 7.05 -24.29 23.62
CA GLU A 300 7.82 -25.23 22.79
C GLU A 300 7.05 -26.55 22.66
N GLN A 301 6.46 -26.80 21.49
CA GLN A 301 6.05 -28.15 21.12
C GLN A 301 7.29 -28.91 20.62
N LYS A 302 7.70 -29.93 21.37
CA LYS A 302 8.76 -30.87 20.99
C LYS A 302 8.42 -31.53 19.66
N GLN A 303 9.32 -31.38 18.68
CA GLN A 303 9.31 -32.16 17.44
C GLN A 303 9.50 -33.66 17.77
N GLN A 304 8.59 -34.51 17.29
CA GLN A 304 8.85 -35.93 17.14
C GLN A 304 9.66 -36.16 15.85
N PRO A 305 10.69 -37.02 15.86
CA PRO A 305 11.45 -37.33 14.67
C PRO A 305 10.74 -38.44 13.87
N GLU A 306 10.19 -38.09 12.71
CA GLU A 306 9.87 -39.09 11.68
C GLU A 306 11.12 -39.39 10.86
N SER A 307 11.53 -40.65 10.86
CA SER A 307 12.64 -41.18 10.08
C SER A 307 12.13 -41.63 8.70
N PRO A 308 12.82 -41.30 7.60
CA PRO A 308 12.44 -41.83 6.29
C PRO A 308 13.05 -43.21 6.08
N HIS A 309 12.20 -44.24 6.01
CA HIS A 309 12.58 -45.54 5.47
C HIS A 309 12.68 -45.45 3.93
N PHE A 310 13.89 -45.64 3.40
CA PHE A 310 14.13 -45.97 2.00
C PHE A 310 14.50 -47.46 1.90
N SER A 311 13.81 -48.21 1.05
CA SER A 311 14.21 -49.55 0.61
C SER A 311 14.53 -49.50 -0.88
N PHE A 312 15.71 -50.00 -1.24
CA PHE A 312 16.07 -50.30 -2.63
C PHE A 312 16.11 -51.82 -2.79
N SER A 313 15.45 -52.33 -3.82
CA SER A 313 15.58 -53.72 -4.26
C SER A 313 16.73 -53.81 -5.25
N ASN A 314 17.61 -54.79 -5.05
CA ASN A 314 18.65 -55.18 -6.01
C ASN A 314 18.06 -55.79 -7.27
#